data_AF-A0AB39Q732-F1
#
_entry.id   AF-A0AB39Q732-F1
#
_cell.length_a   1.000
_cell.length_b   1.000
_cell.length_c   1.000
_cell.angle_alpha   90.00
_cell.angle_beta   90.00
_cell.angle_gamma   90.00
#
_symmetry.space_group_name_H-M   'P 1'
#
loop_
_entity.id
_entity.type
_entity.pdbx_description
1 polymer ?
#
loop_
_entity_poly.entity_id
_entity_poly.type
_entity_poly.pdbx_seq_one_letter_code
_entity_poly.pdbx_strand_id
1 'polypeptide(L)'
;MIRKLRMLLLPLVLALAVVAPVQAAAPADLPGGKSNFVVSTGFLTGASPRNWVRLGWYRFDAGSGTVSARSYFWNQRNPARRVSSGTTPGTDCAPGEKASPPGVRRCPVMTVEGFGGSAPEQRAGVYRLATDQVNGEQARTVWIKWGTDAPWTEKWRVWSGPGIARLEFLYSTKATAGYGYGSNAPLTERRAMETVRNHGRSIRLELDSWEHGKPQPRKEGPFEQRLFTLCGGSATYCMTYLQPPKEGACGRGCGQASGDTSIQYYLTRVGVHDRRDTYWHWCTCLAPSEPSACYRGNSHVKPMLQVLDDSGAFRGWVGVEASFSAAGKRDDDMLGVFRMTDWPERRR
;
A
#
# COMPACT_ATOMS: atom_id res chain seq x y z
N MET A 1 21.57 48.43 -76.81
CA MET A 1 21.93 47.75 -75.55
C MET A 1 20.77 46.88 -75.10
N ILE A 2 20.96 45.56 -75.12
CA ILE A 2 19.93 44.52 -74.91
C ILE A 2 20.09 43.98 -73.49
N ARG A 3 19.04 43.99 -72.67
CA ARG A 3 18.97 43.20 -71.42
C ARG A 3 17.72 42.32 -71.43
N LYS A 4 17.90 41.04 -71.73
CA LYS A 4 16.88 39.99 -71.62
C LYS A 4 16.82 39.51 -70.17
N LEU A 5 15.70 39.73 -69.50
CA LEU A 5 15.39 39.16 -68.19
C LEU A 5 14.65 37.84 -68.43
N ARG A 6 15.28 36.69 -68.14
CA ARG A 6 14.63 35.37 -68.17
C ARG A 6 13.95 35.14 -66.82
N MET A 7 12.63 35.24 -66.78
CA MET A 7 11.80 34.71 -65.69
C MET A 7 11.73 33.19 -65.82
N LEU A 8 12.32 32.45 -64.88
CA LEU A 8 12.03 31.04 -64.67
C LEU A 8 10.75 30.93 -63.82
N LEU A 9 9.68 30.36 -64.38
CA LEU A 9 8.55 29.85 -63.61
C LEU A 9 8.95 28.49 -63.01
N LEU A 10 9.04 28.43 -61.68
CA LEU A 10 9.13 27.18 -60.92
C LEU A 10 7.69 26.65 -60.69
N PRO A 11 7.36 25.38 -61.00
CA PRO A 11 6.07 24.82 -60.65
C PRO A 11 6.08 24.46 -59.15
N LEU A 12 5.23 25.15 -58.37
CA LEU A 12 4.94 24.83 -56.98
C LEU A 12 4.09 23.56 -56.94
N VAL A 13 4.73 22.40 -56.75
CA VAL A 13 4.05 21.12 -56.52
C VAL A 13 3.50 21.14 -55.10
N LEU A 14 2.19 21.40 -54.97
CA LEU A 14 1.45 21.27 -53.72
C LEU A 14 1.31 19.77 -53.40
N ALA A 15 2.24 19.23 -52.59
CA ALA A 15 2.11 17.90 -52.04
C ALA A 15 0.97 17.89 -51.02
N LEU A 16 -0.23 17.46 -51.43
CA LEU A 16 -1.30 17.08 -50.52
C LEU A 16 -0.82 15.90 -49.67
N ALA A 17 -0.36 16.18 -48.46
CA ALA A 17 -0.13 15.17 -47.44
C ALA A 17 -1.49 14.50 -47.15
N VAL A 18 -1.64 13.26 -47.59
CA VAL A 18 -2.76 12.40 -47.20
C VAL A 18 -2.62 12.15 -45.70
N VAL A 19 -3.30 12.96 -44.89
CA VAL A 19 -3.43 12.73 -43.45
C VAL A 19 -4.37 11.55 -43.31
N ALA A 20 -3.80 10.34 -43.23
CA ALA A 20 -4.58 9.17 -42.89
C ALA A 20 -5.30 9.44 -41.56
N PRO A 21 -6.62 9.20 -41.45
CA PRO A 21 -7.32 9.36 -40.20
C PRO A 21 -6.67 8.42 -39.18
N VAL A 22 -6.12 8.99 -38.11
CA VAL A 22 -5.71 8.22 -36.94
C VAL A 22 -6.99 7.62 -36.39
N GLN A 23 -7.25 6.34 -36.70
CA GLN A 23 -8.34 5.60 -36.10
C GLN A 23 -8.12 5.60 -34.59
N ALA A 24 -8.94 6.37 -33.88
CA ALA A 24 -8.99 6.33 -32.44
C ALA A 24 -9.25 4.88 -32.03
N ALA A 25 -8.37 4.33 -31.19
CA ALA A 25 -8.57 3.00 -30.65
C ALA A 25 -9.92 2.97 -29.93
N ALA A 26 -10.67 1.87 -30.10
CA ALA A 26 -11.88 1.67 -29.32
C ALA A 26 -11.55 1.78 -27.82
N PRO A 27 -12.39 2.47 -27.02
CA PRO A 27 -12.13 2.63 -25.60
C PRO A 27 -11.94 1.25 -24.96
N ALA A 28 -10.82 1.07 -24.26
CA ALA A 28 -10.55 -0.13 -23.49
C ALA A 28 -11.46 -0.17 -22.27
N ASP A 29 -12.08 -1.33 -22.01
CA ASP A 29 -12.82 -1.55 -20.77
C ASP A 29 -11.90 -1.44 -19.54
N LEU A 30 -12.42 -0.94 -18.42
CA LEU A 30 -11.68 -0.83 -17.17
C LEU A 30 -11.70 -2.15 -16.36
N PRO A 31 -10.63 -2.51 -15.65
CA PRO A 31 -10.61 -3.69 -14.79
C PRO A 31 -11.71 -3.59 -13.71
N GLY A 32 -12.74 -4.44 -13.82
CA GLY A 32 -13.90 -4.41 -12.92
C GLY A 32 -14.71 -3.11 -13.01
N GLY A 33 -14.58 -2.37 -14.11
CA GLY A 33 -15.22 -1.07 -14.31
C GLY A 33 -14.63 0.06 -13.46
N LYS A 34 -13.43 -0.12 -12.88
CA LYS A 34 -12.81 0.84 -11.96
C LYS A 34 -11.56 1.48 -12.56
N SER A 35 -11.37 2.77 -12.29
CA SER A 35 -10.24 3.55 -12.81
C SER A 35 -9.11 3.72 -11.79
N ASN A 36 -9.41 3.78 -10.49
CA ASN A 36 -8.43 4.06 -9.45
C ASN A 36 -8.21 2.81 -8.58
N PHE A 37 -6.96 2.38 -8.42
CA PHE A 37 -6.60 1.26 -7.56
C PHE A 37 -5.53 1.66 -6.56
N VAL A 38 -5.65 1.23 -5.31
CA VAL A 38 -4.55 1.20 -4.35
C VAL A 38 -3.91 -0.19 -4.39
N VAL A 39 -2.58 -0.25 -4.41
CA VAL A 39 -1.83 -1.47 -4.68
C VAL A 39 -0.58 -1.55 -3.81
N SER A 40 -0.31 -2.75 -3.28
CA SER A 40 0.97 -3.13 -2.68
C SER A 40 1.59 -4.29 -3.46
N THR A 41 2.87 -4.22 -3.78
CA THR A 41 3.64 -5.32 -4.39
C THR A 41 4.99 -5.50 -3.71
N GLY A 42 5.51 -6.73 -3.72
CA GLY A 42 6.75 -7.03 -3.03
C GLY A 42 7.51 -8.16 -3.72
N PHE A 43 8.83 -8.06 -3.69
CA PHE A 43 9.73 -9.15 -4.01
C PHE A 43 10.28 -9.68 -2.69
N LEU A 44 9.79 -10.86 -2.31
CA LEU A 44 9.98 -11.47 -1.00
C LEU A 44 10.55 -12.89 -1.19
N THR A 45 11.86 -12.99 -1.37
CA THR A 45 12.56 -14.24 -1.75
C THR A 45 13.83 -14.45 -0.94
N GLY A 46 14.06 -15.69 -0.49
CA GLY A 46 15.35 -16.23 -0.01
C GLY A 46 16.16 -15.39 0.98
N ALA A 47 17.38 -15.83 1.30
CA ALA A 47 18.35 -15.02 2.02
C ALA A 47 19.01 -14.04 1.03
N SER A 48 18.37 -12.91 0.76
CA SER A 48 18.88 -11.91 -0.18
C SER A 48 18.67 -10.51 0.39
N PRO A 49 19.69 -9.63 0.44
CA PRO A 49 19.49 -8.23 0.78
C PRO A 49 18.88 -7.45 -0.41
N ARG A 50 18.07 -8.11 -1.23
CA ARG A 50 17.46 -7.57 -2.45
C ARG A 50 15.95 -7.51 -2.35
N ASN A 51 15.36 -7.91 -1.22
CA ASN A 51 13.93 -7.80 -1.05
C ASN A 51 13.51 -6.34 -1.02
N TRP A 52 12.29 -6.12 -1.48
CA TRP A 52 11.71 -4.79 -1.57
C TRP A 52 10.20 -4.87 -1.52
N VAL A 53 9.60 -3.75 -1.13
CA VAL A 53 8.17 -3.54 -1.11
C VAL A 53 7.81 -2.22 -1.78
N ARG A 54 6.64 -2.17 -2.40
CA ARG A 54 6.04 -0.98 -3.01
C ARG A 54 4.63 -0.81 -2.51
N LEU A 55 4.27 0.43 -2.25
CA LEU A 55 2.90 0.86 -1.93
C LEU A 55 2.56 2.04 -2.80
N GLY A 56 1.40 2.03 -3.45
CA GLY A 56 1.03 3.10 -4.34
C GLY A 56 -0.36 2.94 -4.90
N TRP A 57 -0.60 3.61 -6.01
CA TRP A 57 -1.86 3.52 -6.73
C TRP A 57 -1.65 3.41 -8.23
N TYR A 58 -2.59 2.75 -8.89
CA TYR A 58 -2.73 2.72 -10.33
C TYR A 58 -3.92 3.58 -10.76
N ARG A 59 -3.81 4.22 -11.91
CA ARG A 59 -4.89 4.88 -12.61
C ARG A 59 -4.97 4.35 -14.04
N PHE A 60 -6.07 3.66 -14.32
CA PHE A 60 -6.39 3.13 -15.65
C PHE A 60 -7.20 4.16 -16.43
N ASP A 61 -6.85 4.32 -17.70
CA ASP A 61 -7.54 5.19 -18.64
C ASP A 61 -8.15 4.35 -19.76
N ALA A 62 -9.48 4.35 -19.83
CA ALA A 62 -10.24 3.61 -20.83
C ALA A 62 -10.00 4.14 -22.25
N GLY A 63 -10.01 5.46 -22.42
CA GLY A 63 -9.92 6.10 -23.74
C GLY A 63 -8.60 5.82 -24.46
N SER A 64 -7.51 5.65 -23.73
CA SER A 64 -6.16 5.43 -24.28
C SER A 64 -5.63 4.00 -24.09
N GLY A 65 -6.26 3.16 -23.27
CA GLY A 65 -5.72 1.85 -22.90
C GLY A 65 -4.43 1.93 -22.08
N THR A 66 -4.18 3.08 -21.44
CA THR A 66 -2.98 3.31 -20.63
C THR A 66 -3.25 3.14 -19.14
N VAL A 67 -2.18 2.85 -18.41
CA VAL A 67 -2.18 2.83 -16.95
C VAL A 67 -1.00 3.63 -16.45
N SER A 68 -1.22 4.42 -15.41
CA SER A 68 -0.17 5.13 -14.69
C SER A 68 -0.09 4.65 -13.26
N ALA A 69 1.09 4.72 -12.66
CA ALA A 69 1.30 4.44 -11.25
C ALA A 69 2.07 5.56 -10.58
N ARG A 70 1.76 5.79 -9.30
CA ARG A 70 2.67 6.46 -8.38
C ARG A 70 2.88 5.58 -7.16
N SER A 71 4.13 5.37 -6.79
CA SER A 71 4.48 4.46 -5.68
C SER A 71 5.60 4.99 -4.79
N TYR A 72 5.54 4.54 -3.55
CA TYR A 72 6.67 4.51 -2.64
C TYR A 72 7.41 3.18 -2.83
N PHE A 73 8.73 3.21 -2.71
CA PHE A 73 9.60 2.05 -2.88
C PHE A 73 10.61 1.98 -1.75
N TRP A 74 10.65 0.83 -1.06
CA TRP A 74 11.59 0.57 0.02
C TRP A 74 12.26 -0.77 -0.21
N ASN A 75 13.56 -0.86 0.06
CA ASN A 75 14.35 -2.05 -0.24
C ASN A 75 15.50 -2.23 0.74
N GLN A 76 15.98 -3.46 0.87
CA GLN A 76 17.05 -3.79 1.82
C GLN A 76 18.44 -3.27 1.42
N ARG A 77 18.67 -2.91 0.15
CA ARG A 77 19.97 -2.36 -0.28
C ARG A 77 20.15 -0.92 0.18
N ASN A 78 19.06 -0.16 0.17
CA ASN A 78 18.99 1.23 0.60
C ASN A 78 17.88 1.36 1.64
N PRO A 79 18.09 0.85 2.87
CA PRO A 79 17.06 0.79 3.88
C PRO A 79 16.66 2.19 4.31
N ALA A 80 15.35 2.45 4.28
CA ALA A 80 14.80 3.71 4.76
C ALA A 80 14.76 3.73 6.29
N ARG A 81 14.93 4.92 6.86
CA ARG A 81 14.84 5.08 8.32
C ARG A 81 13.39 5.01 8.79
N ARG A 82 13.21 4.69 10.07
CA ARG A 82 11.94 4.96 10.76
C ARG A 82 11.91 6.41 11.19
N VAL A 83 10.82 7.10 10.89
CA VAL A 83 10.60 8.53 11.18
C VAL A 83 9.24 8.75 11.81
N SER A 84 9.07 9.85 12.53
CA SER A 84 7.76 10.23 13.08
C SER A 84 6.77 10.53 11.93
N SER A 85 5.52 10.14 12.11
CA SER A 85 4.39 10.53 11.27
C SER A 85 3.91 11.97 11.52
N GLY A 86 4.48 12.66 12.52
CA GLY A 86 3.97 13.94 13.02
C GLY A 86 2.82 13.79 14.02
N THR A 87 2.39 12.56 14.33
CA THR A 87 1.33 12.30 15.32
C THR A 87 1.94 11.83 16.64
N THR A 88 1.46 12.37 17.76
CA THR A 88 1.58 11.77 19.09
C THR A 88 0.18 11.71 19.69
N PRO A 89 -0.30 10.55 20.16
CA PRO A 89 -1.65 10.43 20.71
C PRO A 89 -1.84 11.32 21.96
N GLY A 90 -3.09 11.69 22.24
CA GLY A 90 -3.47 12.38 23.46
C GLY A 90 -3.55 11.41 24.65
N THR A 91 -3.64 11.94 25.87
CA THR A 91 -3.77 11.14 27.10
C THR A 91 -5.12 10.42 27.19
N ASP A 92 -6.12 10.88 26.45
CA ASP A 92 -7.47 10.33 26.37
C ASP A 92 -7.53 8.97 25.68
N CYS A 93 -6.59 8.69 24.76
CA CYS A 93 -6.45 7.40 24.07
C CYS A 93 -5.13 6.68 24.37
N ALA A 94 -4.13 7.38 24.91
CA ALA A 94 -2.84 6.82 25.32
C ALA A 94 -2.52 7.19 26.78
N PRO A 95 -3.30 6.70 27.76
CA PRO A 95 -3.07 6.99 29.17
C PRO A 95 -1.85 6.27 29.77
N GLY A 96 -1.24 5.32 29.04
CA GLY A 96 -0.11 4.50 29.50
C GLY A 96 -0.54 3.13 30.04
N GLU A 97 0.38 2.17 29.97
CA GLU A 97 0.08 0.76 30.30
C GLU A 97 -0.20 0.52 31.79
N LYS A 98 0.21 1.47 32.63
CA LYS A 98 -0.01 1.45 34.10
C LYS A 98 -1.23 2.28 34.54
N ALA A 99 -1.97 2.87 33.62
CA ALA A 99 -3.18 3.63 33.93
C ALA A 99 -4.36 2.72 34.31
N SER A 100 -5.44 3.32 34.81
CA SER A 100 -6.71 2.63 35.06
C SER A 100 -7.85 3.37 34.35
N PRO A 101 -8.43 2.81 33.26
CA PRO A 101 -8.01 1.57 32.59
C PRO A 101 -6.64 1.71 31.89
N PRO A 102 -5.91 0.60 31.67
CA PRO A 102 -4.62 0.63 31.00
C PRO A 102 -4.77 0.95 29.51
N GLY A 103 -3.79 1.65 28.94
CA GLY A 103 -3.77 1.99 27.53
C GLY A 103 -2.36 2.05 26.97
N VAL A 104 -2.21 2.50 25.72
CA VAL A 104 -0.88 2.55 25.12
C VAL A 104 -0.03 3.68 25.71
N ARG A 105 1.30 3.57 25.59
CA ARG A 105 2.22 4.68 25.89
C ARG A 105 1.99 5.85 24.94
N ARG A 106 2.26 7.06 25.43
CA ARG A 106 2.15 8.27 24.61
C ARG A 106 3.40 8.46 23.74
N CYS A 107 3.45 7.74 22.63
CA CYS A 107 4.61 7.73 21.75
C CYS A 107 4.39 8.45 20.42
N PRO A 108 5.40 9.17 19.88
CA PRO A 108 5.38 9.63 18.50
C PRO A 108 5.15 8.42 17.58
N VAL A 109 4.05 8.43 16.83
CA VAL A 109 3.67 7.32 15.98
C VAL A 109 4.61 7.27 14.79
N MET A 110 5.27 6.14 14.60
CA MET A 110 6.31 5.99 13.58
C MET A 110 5.74 5.53 12.24
N THR A 111 6.45 5.91 11.18
CA THR A 111 6.29 5.41 9.81
C THR A 111 7.68 5.23 9.19
N VAL A 112 7.74 4.85 7.92
CA VAL A 112 8.98 4.77 7.15
C VAL A 112 9.26 6.10 6.44
N GLU A 113 10.54 6.45 6.35
CA GLU A 113 11.03 7.64 5.66
C GLU A 113 10.53 7.71 4.21
N GLY A 114 10.23 8.93 3.76
CA GLY A 114 9.63 9.22 2.46
C GLY A 114 8.11 9.10 2.41
N PHE A 115 7.47 8.31 3.29
CA PHE A 115 6.01 8.11 3.22
C PHE A 115 5.20 9.36 3.55
N GLY A 116 5.74 10.29 4.34
CA GLY A 116 5.11 11.59 4.62
C GLY A 116 5.07 12.52 3.41
N GLY A 117 5.98 12.35 2.44
CA GLY A 117 6.03 13.13 1.20
C GLY A 117 5.22 12.52 0.06
N SER A 118 5.30 13.14 -1.13
CA SER A 118 4.70 12.58 -2.34
C SER A 118 5.40 11.29 -2.77
N ALA A 119 4.64 10.32 -3.29
CA ALA A 119 5.18 9.12 -3.92
C ALA A 119 6.19 9.50 -5.05
N PRO A 120 7.47 9.14 -4.91
CA PRO A 120 8.53 9.60 -5.81
C PRO A 120 8.59 8.80 -7.12
N GLU A 121 8.22 7.51 -7.08
CA GLU A 121 8.24 6.67 -8.27
C GLU A 121 6.99 6.94 -9.10
N GLN A 122 7.18 7.25 -10.39
CA GLN A 122 6.11 7.43 -11.36
C GLN A 122 6.34 6.49 -12.53
N ARG A 123 5.28 5.83 -13.00
CA ARG A 123 5.34 4.92 -14.14
C ARG A 123 4.14 5.12 -15.04
N ALA A 124 4.38 4.96 -16.33
CA ALA A 124 3.33 4.84 -17.34
C ALA A 124 3.47 3.47 -18.01
N GLY A 125 2.36 2.95 -18.50
CA GLY A 125 2.28 1.67 -19.17
C GLY A 125 1.01 1.54 -19.98
N VAL A 126 0.83 0.37 -20.57
CA VAL A 126 -0.40 -0.03 -21.26
C VAL A 126 -0.98 -1.23 -20.55
N TYR A 127 -2.31 -1.36 -20.61
CA TYR A 127 -2.99 -2.52 -20.08
C TYR A 127 -3.89 -3.16 -21.13
N ARG A 128 -4.19 -4.43 -20.94
CA ARG A 128 -5.18 -5.17 -21.71
C ARG A 128 -6.00 -6.02 -20.76
N LEU A 129 -7.31 -6.05 -20.98
CA LEU A 129 -8.18 -7.02 -20.34
C LEU A 129 -8.25 -8.28 -21.20
N ALA A 130 -8.35 -9.42 -20.54
CA ALA A 130 -8.55 -10.71 -21.18
C ALA A 130 -9.46 -11.60 -20.32
N THR A 131 -9.86 -12.73 -20.91
CA THR A 131 -10.41 -13.86 -20.16
C THR A 131 -9.42 -15.01 -20.33
N ASP A 132 -8.86 -15.48 -19.23
CA ASP A 132 -7.86 -16.54 -19.21
C ASP A 132 -8.32 -17.71 -18.33
N GLN A 133 -7.76 -18.89 -18.59
CA GLN A 133 -7.85 -20.01 -17.66
C GLN A 133 -6.90 -19.80 -16.48
N VAL A 134 -7.45 -19.68 -15.26
CA VAL A 134 -6.70 -19.55 -14.00
C VAL A 134 -7.16 -20.65 -13.06
N ASN A 135 -6.26 -21.57 -12.71
CA ASN A 135 -6.57 -22.75 -11.87
C ASN A 135 -7.76 -23.58 -12.40
N GLY A 136 -7.90 -23.69 -13.73
CA GLY A 136 -8.97 -24.44 -14.39
C GLY A 136 -10.32 -23.72 -14.50
N GLU A 137 -10.43 -22.45 -14.07
CA GLU A 137 -11.63 -21.62 -14.21
C GLU A 137 -11.36 -20.47 -15.21
N GLN A 138 -12.36 -20.14 -16.05
CA GLN A 138 -12.30 -18.90 -16.84
C GLN A 138 -12.37 -17.69 -15.90
N ALA A 139 -11.39 -16.83 -15.97
CA ALA A 139 -11.25 -15.66 -15.12
C ALA A 139 -10.97 -14.42 -15.94
N ARG A 140 -11.63 -13.30 -15.61
CA ARG A 140 -11.24 -11.99 -16.12
C ARG A 140 -9.88 -11.62 -15.56
N THR A 141 -8.98 -11.16 -16.42
CA THR A 141 -7.64 -10.75 -16.04
C THR A 141 -7.32 -9.38 -16.60
N VAL A 142 -6.38 -8.70 -15.95
CA VAL A 142 -5.70 -7.53 -16.50
C VAL A 142 -4.23 -7.82 -16.62
N TRP A 143 -3.68 -7.57 -17.81
CA TRP A 143 -2.26 -7.64 -18.09
C TRP A 143 -1.71 -6.24 -18.26
N ILE A 144 -0.68 -5.90 -17.50
CA ILE A 144 -0.03 -4.58 -17.51
C ILE A 144 1.38 -4.75 -18.04
N LYS A 145 1.75 -3.90 -19.00
CA LYS A 145 3.13 -3.73 -19.46
C LYS A 145 3.58 -2.32 -19.14
N TRP A 146 4.55 -2.18 -18.24
CA TRP A 146 5.10 -0.89 -17.88
C TRP A 146 6.14 -0.44 -18.92
N GLY A 147 6.16 0.86 -19.21
CA GLY A 147 7.14 1.50 -20.08
C GLY A 147 8.47 1.69 -19.36
N THR A 148 9.30 0.64 -19.37
CA THR A 148 10.60 0.62 -18.69
C THR A 148 11.67 -0.02 -19.56
N ASP A 149 12.94 0.35 -19.36
CA ASP A 149 14.07 -0.17 -20.14
C ASP A 149 14.23 -1.69 -20.01
N ALA A 150 13.94 -2.24 -18.83
CA ALA A 150 13.89 -3.68 -18.60
C ALA A 150 12.44 -4.19 -18.64
N PRO A 151 12.17 -5.41 -19.13
CA PRO A 151 10.82 -5.97 -19.13
C PRO A 151 10.19 -5.99 -17.74
N TRP A 152 9.10 -5.24 -17.57
CA TRP A 152 8.23 -5.28 -16.40
C TRP A 152 6.79 -5.50 -16.83
N THR A 153 6.29 -6.70 -16.52
CA THR A 153 4.88 -7.03 -16.72
C THR A 153 4.25 -7.52 -15.42
N GLU A 154 2.94 -7.34 -15.33
CA GLU A 154 2.11 -7.84 -14.24
C GLU A 154 0.83 -8.44 -14.81
N LYS A 155 0.34 -9.49 -14.15
CA LYS A 155 -0.94 -10.12 -14.45
C LYS A 155 -1.73 -10.28 -13.17
N TRP A 156 -2.97 -9.84 -13.21
CA TRP A 156 -3.89 -9.89 -12.08
C TRP A 156 -5.20 -10.54 -12.50
N ARG A 157 -5.78 -11.37 -11.65
CA ARG A 157 -7.18 -11.77 -11.75
C ARG A 157 -8.04 -10.63 -11.24
N VAL A 158 -9.09 -10.30 -11.99
CA VAL A 158 -10.01 -9.20 -11.68
C VAL A 158 -11.29 -9.78 -11.08
N TRP A 159 -11.57 -9.42 -9.83
CA TRP A 159 -12.81 -9.73 -9.16
C TRP A 159 -13.67 -8.48 -9.05
N SER A 160 -14.91 -8.54 -9.52
CA SER A 160 -15.86 -7.43 -9.41
C SER A 160 -16.76 -7.62 -8.20
N GLY A 161 -17.06 -6.53 -7.50
CA GLY A 161 -18.01 -6.47 -6.40
C GLY A 161 -18.81 -5.16 -6.43
N PRO A 162 -19.83 -5.01 -5.58
CA PRO A 162 -20.63 -3.79 -5.52
C PRO A 162 -19.76 -2.58 -5.14
N GLY A 163 -19.59 -1.63 -6.08
CA GLY A 163 -18.80 -0.41 -5.89
C GLY A 163 -17.27 -0.61 -5.82
N ILE A 164 -16.75 -1.83 -5.94
CA ILE A 164 -15.32 -2.11 -5.72
C ILE A 164 -14.85 -3.26 -6.61
N ALA A 165 -13.58 -3.25 -7.00
CA ALA A 165 -12.91 -4.37 -7.65
C ALA A 165 -11.67 -4.80 -6.85
N ARG A 166 -11.34 -6.09 -6.89
CA ARG A 166 -10.10 -6.65 -6.34
C ARG A 166 -9.21 -7.14 -7.48
N LEU A 167 -7.93 -6.79 -7.40
CA LEU A 167 -6.86 -7.38 -8.17
C LEU A 167 -6.19 -8.46 -7.32
N GLU A 168 -6.37 -9.71 -7.72
CA GLU A 168 -5.67 -10.86 -7.13
C GLU A 168 -4.41 -11.14 -7.94
N PHE A 169 -3.26 -11.15 -7.26
CA PHE A 169 -1.95 -11.32 -7.88
C PHE A 169 -1.82 -12.70 -8.51
N LEU A 170 -1.48 -12.75 -9.80
CA LEU A 170 -1.15 -13.99 -10.49
C LEU A 170 0.34 -14.06 -10.82
N TYR A 171 0.89 -12.97 -11.34
CA TYR A 171 2.24 -12.95 -11.87
C TYR A 171 2.83 -11.54 -11.94
N SER A 172 4.15 -11.45 -11.77
CA SER A 172 4.95 -10.29 -12.16
C SER A 172 6.36 -10.73 -12.53
N THR A 173 7.01 -10.04 -13.47
CA THR A 173 8.45 -10.24 -13.73
C THR A 173 9.34 -9.63 -12.64
N LYS A 174 8.77 -8.84 -11.71
CA LYS A 174 9.51 -8.11 -10.68
C LYS A 174 9.08 -8.46 -9.26
N ALA A 175 7.80 -8.71 -9.02
CA ALA A 175 7.25 -9.02 -7.71
C ALA A 175 6.93 -10.51 -7.55
N THR A 176 6.88 -11.00 -6.30
CA THR A 176 6.43 -12.34 -5.96
C THR A 176 5.09 -12.36 -5.24
N ALA A 177 4.63 -11.21 -4.73
CA ALA A 177 3.34 -11.07 -4.07
C ALA A 177 2.75 -9.67 -4.31
N GLY A 178 1.44 -9.57 -4.16
CA GLY A 178 0.75 -8.29 -4.20
C GLY A 178 -0.74 -8.35 -3.90
N TYR A 179 -1.29 -7.18 -3.59
CA TYR A 179 -2.69 -6.96 -3.29
C TYR A 179 -3.13 -5.65 -3.94
N GLY A 180 -4.28 -5.64 -4.61
CA GLY A 180 -4.83 -4.42 -5.20
C GLY A 180 -6.34 -4.34 -5.08
N TYR A 181 -6.85 -3.13 -4.86
CA TYR A 181 -8.28 -2.85 -4.80
C TYR A 181 -8.59 -1.53 -5.46
N GLY A 182 -9.69 -1.48 -6.21
CA GLY A 182 -10.06 -0.30 -6.96
C GLY A 182 -11.52 0.08 -6.89
N SER A 183 -11.74 1.37 -7.15
CA SER A 183 -13.05 2.02 -7.22
C SER A 183 -12.94 3.25 -8.13
N ASN A 184 -14.03 3.98 -8.28
CA ASN A 184 -14.07 5.26 -8.97
C ASN A 184 -13.98 6.46 -8.00
N ALA A 185 -13.91 6.22 -6.68
CA ALA A 185 -13.65 7.28 -5.73
C ALA A 185 -12.28 7.94 -5.98
N PRO A 186 -12.14 9.28 -5.85
CA PRO A 186 -10.87 9.97 -5.99
C PRO A 186 -9.77 9.42 -5.06
N LEU A 187 -8.54 9.38 -5.54
CA LEU A 187 -7.37 8.98 -4.73
C LEU A 187 -7.00 10.02 -3.66
N THR A 188 -7.51 11.24 -3.81
CA THR A 188 -7.42 12.36 -2.85
C THR A 188 -8.51 12.33 -1.78
N GLU A 189 -9.40 11.35 -1.82
CA GLU A 189 -10.44 11.17 -0.83
C GLU A 189 -10.01 10.17 0.25
N ARG A 190 -10.40 10.43 1.50
CA ARG A 190 -10.17 9.54 2.63
C ARG A 190 -11.39 9.51 3.57
N ARG A 191 -11.35 8.59 4.53
CA ARG A 191 -12.28 8.53 5.65
C ARG A 191 -11.59 8.81 6.98
N ALA A 192 -12.36 9.43 7.87
CA ALA A 192 -11.92 9.77 9.22
C ALA A 192 -11.72 8.49 10.04
N MET A 193 -10.87 8.56 11.07
CA MET A 193 -10.62 7.39 11.93
C MET A 193 -11.85 6.93 12.70
N GLU A 194 -12.80 7.82 12.97
CA GLU A 194 -14.10 7.46 13.50
C GLU A 194 -14.87 6.52 12.55
N THR A 195 -14.94 6.86 11.26
CA THR A 195 -15.56 5.99 10.24
C THR A 195 -14.84 4.65 10.14
N VAL A 196 -13.51 4.66 10.23
CA VAL A 196 -12.69 3.45 10.23
C VAL A 196 -13.04 2.57 11.43
N ARG A 197 -12.98 3.10 12.65
CA ARG A 197 -13.29 2.38 13.89
C ARG A 197 -14.70 1.78 13.87
N ASN A 198 -15.66 2.57 13.40
CA ASN A 198 -17.08 2.21 13.38
C ASN A 198 -17.46 1.38 12.15
N HIS A 199 -16.50 0.99 11.31
CA HIS A 199 -16.79 0.18 10.13
C HIS A 199 -17.49 -1.13 10.53
N GLY A 200 -18.66 -1.34 9.93
CA GLY A 200 -19.63 -2.35 10.33
C GLY A 200 -19.16 -3.79 10.11
N ARG A 201 -18.41 -4.02 9.04
CA ARG A 201 -18.07 -5.36 8.56
C ARG A 201 -16.71 -5.82 9.11
N SER A 202 -16.56 -7.14 9.22
CA SER A 202 -15.29 -7.76 9.62
C SER A 202 -14.21 -7.49 8.57
N ILE A 203 -13.05 -7.05 9.03
CA ILE A 203 -11.87 -6.83 8.20
C ILE A 203 -10.95 -8.04 8.36
N ARG A 204 -10.47 -8.61 7.25
CA ARG A 204 -9.51 -9.72 7.25
C ARG A 204 -8.13 -9.24 6.80
N LEU A 205 -7.12 -9.58 7.58
CA LEU A 205 -5.71 -9.48 7.23
C LEU A 205 -5.31 -10.68 6.38
N GLU A 206 -4.60 -10.40 5.29
CA GLU A 206 -3.73 -11.36 4.60
C GLU A 206 -2.37 -10.71 4.34
N LEU A 207 -1.31 -11.42 4.70
CA LEU A 207 0.06 -10.92 4.69
C LEU A 207 1.00 -11.96 4.08
N ASP A 208 1.69 -11.56 3.01
CA ASP A 208 2.91 -12.21 2.55
C ASP A 208 4.10 -11.42 3.10
N SER A 209 4.95 -12.08 3.90
CA SER A 209 6.05 -11.42 4.61
C SER A 209 7.39 -12.14 4.45
N TRP A 210 8.45 -11.39 4.68
CA TRP A 210 9.82 -11.83 4.79
C TRP A 210 10.40 -11.29 6.09
N GLU A 211 10.93 -12.17 6.92
CA GLU A 211 11.58 -11.84 8.19
C GLU A 211 12.56 -12.96 8.55
N HIS A 212 13.61 -12.64 9.32
CA HIS A 212 14.59 -13.63 9.76
C HIS A 212 15.27 -14.40 8.61
N GLY A 213 15.64 -13.67 7.55
CA GLY A 213 16.39 -14.23 6.41
C GLY A 213 15.57 -15.07 5.43
N LYS A 214 14.23 -15.14 5.58
CA LYS A 214 13.39 -15.99 4.73
C LYS A 214 11.95 -15.48 4.55
N PRO A 215 11.29 -15.87 3.44
CA PRO A 215 9.84 -15.74 3.32
C PRO A 215 9.15 -16.55 4.41
N GLN A 216 8.04 -16.02 4.92
CA GLN A 216 7.21 -16.69 5.90
C GLN A 216 5.99 -17.33 5.23
N PRO A 217 5.40 -18.36 5.84
CA PRO A 217 4.05 -18.79 5.47
C PRO A 217 3.10 -17.60 5.49
N ARG A 218 2.16 -17.56 4.53
CA ARG A 218 1.13 -16.53 4.49
C ARG A 218 0.39 -16.49 5.82
N LYS A 219 0.27 -15.29 6.39
CA LYS A 219 -0.46 -15.04 7.64
C LYS A 219 -1.83 -14.50 7.29
N GLU A 220 -2.88 -15.08 7.89
CA GLU A 220 -4.26 -14.64 7.70
C GLU A 220 -4.96 -14.55 9.06
N GLY A 221 -5.92 -13.64 9.20
CA GLY A 221 -6.68 -13.51 10.43
C GLY A 221 -7.58 -12.27 10.47
N PRO A 222 -8.40 -12.12 11.51
CA PRO A 222 -9.20 -10.91 11.69
C PRO A 222 -8.29 -9.71 12.00
N PHE A 223 -8.69 -8.54 11.52
CA PHE A 223 -8.21 -7.25 12.00
C PHE A 223 -9.35 -6.54 12.71
N GLU A 224 -9.27 -6.45 14.03
CA GLU A 224 -10.35 -5.95 14.88
C GLU A 224 -10.19 -4.44 15.13
N GLN A 225 -10.52 -3.61 14.14
CA GLN A 225 -10.40 -2.15 14.24
C GLN A 225 -11.22 -1.55 15.39
N ARG A 226 -12.26 -2.26 15.84
CA ARG A 226 -13.15 -1.83 16.93
C ARG A 226 -12.49 -1.88 18.31
N LEU A 227 -11.42 -2.65 18.47
CA LEU A 227 -10.64 -2.70 19.72
C LEU A 227 -9.83 -1.42 19.94
N PHE A 228 -9.67 -0.59 18.91
CA PHE A 228 -8.96 0.67 19.03
C PHE A 228 -9.82 1.74 19.70
N THR A 229 -9.18 2.47 20.61
CA THR A 229 -9.70 3.71 21.19
C THR A 229 -9.38 4.86 20.25
N LEU A 230 -10.41 5.59 19.83
CA LEU A 230 -10.24 6.80 19.03
C LEU A 230 -9.70 7.92 19.93
N CYS A 231 -8.65 8.60 19.49
CA CYS A 231 -8.16 9.80 20.14
C CYS A 231 -9.11 10.98 19.88
N GLY A 232 -9.25 11.87 20.84
CA GLY A 232 -9.99 13.12 20.80
C GLY A 232 -9.07 14.33 20.62
N GLY A 233 -9.62 15.51 20.94
CA GLY A 233 -8.89 16.78 20.89
C GLY A 233 -8.26 17.06 19.52
N SER A 234 -6.97 17.37 19.51
CA SER A 234 -6.22 17.67 18.27
C SER A 234 -5.76 16.42 17.50
N ALA A 235 -5.99 15.21 18.00
CA ALA A 235 -5.48 13.96 17.43
C ALA A 235 -6.59 13.00 16.95
N THR A 236 -7.77 13.52 16.56
CA THR A 236 -8.95 12.75 16.08
C THR A 236 -8.70 11.84 14.87
N TYR A 237 -7.52 11.93 14.28
CA TYR A 237 -7.04 11.11 13.18
C TYR A 237 -6.09 9.99 13.64
N CYS A 238 -6.01 9.73 14.94
CA CYS A 238 -5.24 8.66 15.57
C CYS A 238 -6.13 7.74 16.39
N MET A 239 -5.78 6.46 16.44
CA MET A 239 -6.37 5.47 17.32
C MET A 239 -5.29 4.57 17.92
N THR A 240 -5.59 4.01 19.08
CA THR A 240 -4.63 3.23 19.86
C THR A 240 -5.27 1.97 20.43
N TYR A 241 -4.48 0.92 20.60
CA TYR A 241 -4.93 -0.31 21.25
C TYR A 241 -3.78 -0.93 22.03
N LEU A 242 -3.99 -1.17 23.32
CA LEU A 242 -3.07 -1.97 24.11
C LEU A 242 -3.60 -3.41 24.10
N GLN A 243 -2.95 -4.27 23.33
CA GLN A 243 -3.29 -5.69 23.38
C GLN A 243 -2.71 -6.29 24.66
N PRO A 244 -3.51 -7.02 25.46
CA PRO A 244 -3.01 -7.69 26.64
C PRO A 244 -1.93 -8.72 26.30
N PRO A 245 -1.09 -9.10 27.27
CA PRO A 245 -0.12 -10.18 27.13
C PRO A 245 -0.74 -11.42 26.51
N LYS A 246 -0.10 -11.94 25.46
CA LYS A 246 -0.48 -13.20 24.81
C LYS A 246 0.78 -13.99 24.55
N GLU A 247 0.74 -15.28 24.87
CA GLU A 247 1.87 -16.19 24.66
C GLU A 247 2.36 -16.13 23.20
N GLY A 248 3.69 -16.01 23.04
CA GLY A 248 4.34 -15.98 21.73
C GLY A 248 4.16 -14.69 20.91
N ALA A 249 3.31 -13.75 21.32
CA ALA A 249 2.99 -12.56 20.51
C ALA A 249 4.19 -11.63 20.28
N CYS A 250 5.15 -11.62 21.21
CA CYS A 250 6.40 -10.87 21.13
C CYS A 250 7.62 -11.73 20.77
N GLY A 251 7.38 -12.99 20.41
CA GLY A 251 8.42 -13.96 20.08
C GLY A 251 9.55 -14.01 21.11
N ARG A 252 10.79 -14.16 20.62
CA ARG A 252 12.02 -14.12 21.44
C ARG A 252 12.50 -12.70 21.74
N GLY A 253 11.79 -11.66 21.26
CA GLY A 253 12.17 -10.26 21.47
C GLY A 253 12.03 -9.82 22.92
N CYS A 254 10.98 -10.31 23.60
CA CYS A 254 10.90 -10.29 25.05
C CYS A 254 11.62 -11.53 25.59
N GLY A 255 12.77 -11.39 26.25
CA GLY A 255 13.36 -12.51 26.99
C GLY A 255 12.33 -13.13 27.94
N GLN A 256 12.40 -14.46 28.16
CA GLN A 256 11.37 -15.23 28.87
C GLN A 256 11.15 -14.86 30.35
N ALA A 257 11.94 -13.95 30.94
CA ALA A 257 12.10 -13.85 32.38
C ALA A 257 11.30 -12.76 33.12
N SER A 258 10.84 -11.63 32.53
CA SER A 258 10.22 -10.58 33.38
C SER A 258 9.46 -9.42 32.70
N GLY A 259 9.15 -9.48 31.41
CA GLY A 259 8.57 -8.33 30.69
C GLY A 259 7.05 -8.36 30.54
N ASP A 260 6.39 -7.20 30.65
CA ASP A 260 5.05 -6.98 30.10
C ASP A 260 5.07 -7.23 28.58
N THR A 261 4.46 -8.33 28.13
CA THR A 261 4.38 -8.72 26.71
C THR A 261 3.16 -8.16 25.99
N SER A 262 2.47 -7.18 26.59
CA SER A 262 1.46 -6.40 25.88
C SER A 262 2.04 -5.76 24.61
N ILE A 263 1.18 -5.57 23.61
CA ILE A 263 1.56 -4.94 22.35
C ILE A 263 0.90 -3.58 22.25
N GLN A 264 1.73 -2.60 21.93
CA GLN A 264 1.39 -1.19 21.82
C GLN A 264 1.04 -0.91 20.37
N TYR A 265 -0.25 -0.81 20.03
CA TYR A 265 -0.73 -0.55 18.67
C TYR A 265 -1.14 0.91 18.47
N TYR A 266 -0.72 1.48 17.35
CA TYR A 266 -1.06 2.83 16.91
C TYR A 266 -1.48 2.79 15.45
N LEU A 267 -2.58 3.46 15.13
CA LEU A 267 -3.04 3.66 13.76
C LEU A 267 -3.32 5.15 13.59
N THR A 268 -2.69 5.79 12.61
CA THR A 268 -2.89 7.24 12.40
C THR A 268 -2.85 7.61 10.92
N ARG A 269 -3.51 8.72 10.62
CA ARG A 269 -3.37 9.43 9.35
C ARG A 269 -1.94 9.93 9.14
N VAL A 270 -1.45 9.81 7.91
CA VAL A 270 -0.22 10.46 7.45
C VAL A 270 -0.53 11.60 6.47
N GLY A 271 -1.46 11.40 5.53
CA GLY A 271 -1.87 12.41 4.56
C GLY A 271 -3.21 13.06 4.90
N VAL A 272 -3.27 14.40 4.88
CA VAL A 272 -4.50 15.15 5.18
C VAL A 272 -5.54 15.01 4.07
N HIS A 273 -5.09 14.98 2.82
CA HIS A 273 -5.92 15.03 1.60
C HIS A 273 -5.75 13.79 0.71
N ASP A 274 -5.33 12.67 1.29
CA ASP A 274 -5.18 11.42 0.56
C ASP A 274 -5.38 10.23 1.48
N ARG A 275 -5.31 9.05 0.87
CA ARG A 275 -5.62 7.75 1.50
C ARG A 275 -4.54 7.26 2.46
N ARG A 276 -3.47 8.01 2.75
CA ARG A 276 -2.32 7.53 3.53
C ARG A 276 -2.61 7.47 5.03
N ASP A 277 -2.47 6.28 5.56
CA ASP A 277 -2.44 5.96 6.98
C ASP A 277 -1.16 5.16 7.30
N THR A 278 -0.80 5.07 8.57
CA THR A 278 0.26 4.16 9.05
C THR A 278 -0.24 3.35 10.23
N TYR A 279 0.17 2.10 10.28
CA TYR A 279 -0.03 1.20 11.40
C TYR A 279 1.33 0.86 12.00
N TRP A 280 1.50 1.14 13.29
CA TRP A 280 2.76 0.97 14.00
C TRP A 280 2.53 0.17 15.27
N HIS A 281 3.41 -0.79 15.53
CA HIS A 281 3.38 -1.50 16.79
C HIS A 281 4.73 -2.05 17.24
N TRP A 282 4.78 -2.35 18.53
CA TRP A 282 5.94 -2.89 19.23
C TRP A 282 5.51 -3.48 20.58
N CYS A 283 6.35 -4.35 21.14
CA CYS A 283 6.09 -5.02 22.41
C CYS A 283 6.57 -4.20 23.61
N THR A 284 5.73 -4.05 24.64
CA THR A 284 6.01 -3.20 25.81
C THR A 284 7.35 -3.52 26.47
N CYS A 285 7.68 -4.81 26.61
CA CYS A 285 8.95 -5.32 27.15
C CYS A 285 10.23 -4.75 26.47
N LEU A 286 10.11 -4.25 25.23
CA LEU A 286 11.25 -3.78 24.45
C LEU A 286 11.63 -2.33 24.77
N ALA A 287 10.69 -1.58 25.36
CA ALA A 287 10.95 -0.23 25.81
C ALA A 287 11.61 -0.21 27.20
N PRO A 288 12.31 0.87 27.57
CA PRO A 288 12.78 1.07 28.94
C PRO A 288 11.63 0.94 29.95
N SER A 289 11.98 0.59 31.19
CA SER A 289 11.03 0.42 32.30
C SER A 289 10.31 1.74 32.69
N GLU A 290 10.89 2.88 32.32
CA GLU A 290 10.26 4.19 32.42
C GLU A 290 9.00 4.27 31.53
N PRO A 291 7.80 4.47 32.10
CA PRO A 291 6.54 4.45 31.33
C PRO A 291 6.41 5.57 30.28
N SER A 292 7.15 6.67 30.41
CA SER A 292 7.25 7.75 29.43
C SER A 292 8.16 7.41 28.24
N ALA A 293 9.02 6.39 28.37
CA ALA A 293 9.96 6.04 27.32
C ALA A 293 9.31 5.20 26.22
N CYS A 294 9.56 5.59 24.97
CA CYS A 294 9.09 4.87 23.79
C CYS A 294 10.15 3.91 23.28
N TYR A 295 9.72 2.79 22.69
CA TYR A 295 10.64 1.89 22.03
C TYR A 295 11.27 2.53 20.79
N ARG A 296 12.60 2.51 20.72
CA ARG A 296 13.40 3.09 19.62
C ARG A 296 14.05 2.02 18.73
N GLY A 297 14.07 0.76 19.16
CA GLY A 297 14.63 -0.37 18.40
C GLY A 297 13.71 -0.85 17.28
N ASN A 298 13.97 -2.02 16.71
CA ASN A 298 13.29 -2.55 15.51
C ASN A 298 11.79 -2.82 15.76
N SER A 299 10.94 -1.84 15.42
CA SER A 299 9.48 -1.89 15.56
C SER A 299 8.80 -2.12 14.21
N HIS A 300 7.57 -2.64 14.22
CA HIS A 300 6.80 -2.89 13.00
C HIS A 300 6.17 -1.60 12.46
N VAL A 301 6.71 -1.03 11.37
CA VAL A 301 6.14 0.13 10.69
C VAL A 301 5.45 -0.29 9.40
N LYS A 302 4.16 0.05 9.28
CA LYS A 302 3.31 -0.38 8.16
C LYS A 302 2.58 0.78 7.50
N PRO A 303 3.18 1.42 6.49
CA PRO A 303 2.47 2.35 5.61
C PRO A 303 1.27 1.68 4.93
N MET A 304 0.16 2.40 4.81
CA MET A 304 -1.09 1.90 4.26
C MET A 304 -1.80 2.94 3.40
N LEU A 305 -2.61 2.45 2.46
CA LEU A 305 -3.57 3.24 1.70
C LEU A 305 -4.98 2.70 1.95
N GLN A 306 -5.90 3.58 2.32
CA GLN A 306 -7.32 3.23 2.46
C GLN A 306 -7.89 2.69 1.14
N VAL A 307 -8.70 1.65 1.27
CA VAL A 307 -9.54 1.12 0.19
C VAL A 307 -10.93 1.73 0.38
N LEU A 308 -11.38 2.47 -0.62
CA LEU A 308 -12.74 3.03 -0.67
C LEU A 308 -13.51 2.39 -1.83
N ASP A 309 -14.82 2.21 -1.71
CA ASP A 309 -15.67 1.86 -2.85
C ASP A 309 -16.14 3.11 -3.63
N ASP A 310 -16.96 2.92 -4.67
CA ASP A 310 -17.46 3.99 -5.54
C ASP A 310 -18.29 5.05 -4.80
N SER A 311 -18.94 4.69 -3.68
CA SER A 311 -19.65 5.64 -2.81
C SER A 311 -18.69 6.38 -1.86
N GLY A 312 -17.41 6.04 -1.93
CA GLY A 312 -16.36 6.48 -1.03
C GLY A 312 -16.41 5.78 0.34
N ALA A 313 -17.27 4.79 0.55
CA ALA A 313 -17.33 4.09 1.83
C ALA A 313 -16.01 3.34 2.09
N PHE A 314 -15.56 3.34 3.35
CA PHE A 314 -14.34 2.65 3.76
C PHE A 314 -14.51 1.13 3.70
N ARG A 315 -13.53 0.44 3.09
CA ARG A 315 -13.52 -1.03 2.87
C ARG A 315 -12.27 -1.71 3.42
N GLY A 316 -11.38 -0.96 4.07
CA GLY A 316 -10.12 -1.48 4.61
C GLY A 316 -8.87 -0.75 4.10
N TRP A 317 -7.75 -1.47 4.03
CA TRP A 317 -6.46 -0.98 3.57
C TRP A 317 -5.74 -2.01 2.69
N VAL A 318 -4.85 -1.49 1.85
CA VAL A 318 -3.66 -2.22 1.38
C VAL A 318 -2.44 -1.56 1.99
N GLY A 319 -1.39 -2.33 2.26
CA GLY A 319 -0.21 -1.78 2.91
C GLY A 319 1.03 -2.62 2.70
N VAL A 320 2.13 -2.10 3.20
CA VAL A 320 3.40 -2.80 3.24
C VAL A 320 4.00 -2.74 4.63
N GLU A 321 4.75 -3.75 5.01
CA GLU A 321 5.69 -3.63 6.12
C GLU A 321 7.06 -3.26 5.56
N ALA A 322 7.68 -2.21 6.11
CA ALA A 322 8.95 -1.66 5.68
C ALA A 322 9.86 -1.38 6.90
N SER A 323 10.02 -2.40 7.75
CA SER A 323 10.72 -2.30 9.03
C SER A 323 12.17 -2.72 8.86
N PHE A 324 13.07 -1.75 8.70
CA PHE A 324 14.49 -2.03 8.54
C PHE A 324 15.23 -2.04 9.89
N SER A 325 16.09 -3.04 10.08
CA SER A 325 16.93 -3.17 11.26
C SER A 325 17.88 -1.99 11.38
N ALA A 326 17.82 -1.31 12.53
CA ALA A 326 18.71 -0.20 12.87
C ALA A 326 20.16 -0.65 13.09
N ALA A 327 20.37 -1.93 13.42
CA ALA A 327 21.70 -2.52 13.63
C ALA A 327 22.42 -2.88 12.32
N GLY A 328 21.83 -2.62 11.15
CA GLY A 328 22.46 -2.91 9.87
C GLY A 328 22.25 -4.35 9.37
N LYS A 329 21.88 -5.29 10.24
CA LYS A 329 21.67 -6.70 9.89
C LYS A 329 20.39 -6.92 9.07
N ARG A 330 20.56 -7.17 7.76
CA ARG A 330 19.44 -7.28 6.79
C ARG A 330 18.53 -8.47 7.05
N ASP A 331 19.04 -9.55 7.65
CA ASP A 331 18.21 -10.71 8.04
C ASP A 331 17.19 -10.37 9.13
N ASP A 332 17.40 -9.27 9.86
CA ASP A 332 16.46 -8.79 10.88
C ASP A 332 15.49 -7.73 10.32
N ASP A 333 15.57 -7.39 9.03
CA ASP A 333 14.55 -6.60 8.38
C ASP A 333 13.23 -7.39 8.34
N MET A 334 12.11 -6.68 8.48
CA MET A 334 10.78 -7.23 8.32
C MET A 334 10.12 -6.49 7.16
N LEU A 335 9.85 -7.22 6.10
CA LEU A 335 9.22 -6.73 4.89
C LEU A 335 7.93 -7.51 4.63
N GLY A 336 6.93 -6.86 4.06
CA GLY A 336 5.73 -7.57 3.67
C GLY A 336 4.79 -6.73 2.84
N VAL A 337 3.85 -7.40 2.19
CA VAL A 337 2.71 -6.81 1.51
C VAL A 337 1.45 -7.38 2.13
N PHE A 338 0.44 -6.55 2.33
CA PHE A 338 -0.78 -7.02 2.95
C PHE A 338 -2.02 -6.29 2.47
N ARG A 339 -3.15 -6.97 2.68
CA ARG A 339 -4.48 -6.36 2.70
C ARG A 339 -5.10 -6.53 4.07
N MET A 340 -5.86 -5.53 4.49
CA MET A 340 -6.78 -5.59 5.62
C MET A 340 -8.13 -5.13 5.10
N THR A 341 -8.98 -6.02 4.58
CA THR A 341 -10.21 -5.62 3.87
C THR A 341 -11.45 -6.41 4.26
N ASP A 342 -12.62 -5.82 4.05
CA ASP A 342 -13.92 -6.46 4.25
C ASP A 342 -14.41 -7.32 3.08
N TRP A 343 -13.53 -7.60 2.12
CA TRP A 343 -13.85 -8.35 0.92
C TRP A 343 -14.31 -9.76 1.30
N PRO A 344 -15.52 -10.19 0.89
CA PRO A 344 -16.03 -11.49 1.26
C PRO A 344 -15.16 -12.58 0.63
N GLU A 345 -14.72 -13.54 1.44
CA GLU A 345 -14.14 -14.77 0.89
C GLU A 345 -15.22 -15.55 0.17
N ARG A 346 -14.87 -16.17 -0.96
CA ARG A 346 -15.69 -17.27 -1.47
C ARG A 346 -15.63 -18.37 -0.40
N ARG A 347 -16.79 -18.79 0.10
CA ARG A 347 -16.92 -20.14 0.66
C ARG A 347 -16.46 -21.08 -0.46
N ARG A 348 -15.38 -21.82 -0.22
CA ARG A 348 -14.88 -22.82 -1.16
C ARG A 348 -15.91 -23.93 -1.33
#